data_AF-A0A6N7WQ36-F1
#
_entry.id   AF-A0A6N7WQ36-F1
#
_cell.length_a   1.000
_cell.length_b   1.000
_cell.length_c   1.000
_cell.angle_alpha   90.00
_cell.angle_beta   90.00
_cell.angle_gamma   90.00
#
_symmetry.space_group_name_H-M   'P 1'
#
loop_
_entity.id
_entity.type
_entity.pdbx_description
1 polymer ?
#
loop_
_entity_poly.entity_id
_entity_poly.type
_entity_poly.pdbx_seq_one_letter_code
_entity_poly.pdbx_strand_id
1 'polypeptide(L)'
;MAQHSWCCNEEAPCSQYYDGIIDRETLDEQNDDGGFVCYESQMLRNWAAFAGFVLTGENKQKPMKLSKVQINSLAILTSREPYAPEKDRFVFGVFLVDEAYEGDNRDEGYVTTSSKYKISLTQKEAKKILFWNYYHNENSPEKVAWGQGLHRYITDIQAASVLYDIWKVKAGTKDEELAKEFLDHFCKINAIKFDDLPVLEGALTR
;
A
#
# COMPACT_ATOMS: atom_id res chain seq x y z
N MET A 1 -0.30 -19.42 -8.35
CA MET A 1 -0.93 -18.65 -7.27
C MET A 1 0.18 -17.98 -6.51
N ALA A 2 0.25 -16.63 -6.50
CA ALA A 2 1.31 -15.94 -5.77
C ALA A 2 1.08 -16.19 -4.28
N GLN A 3 1.99 -16.95 -3.66
CA GLN A 3 2.03 -17.22 -2.23
C GLN A 3 2.25 -15.91 -1.47
N HIS A 4 1.17 -15.21 -1.11
CA HIS A 4 1.17 -14.35 0.07
C HIS A 4 1.10 -15.26 1.31
N SER A 5 2.14 -16.10 1.49
CA SER A 5 2.11 -17.21 2.45
C SER A 5 2.32 -16.77 3.89
N TRP A 6 2.83 -15.58 4.16
CA TRP A 6 3.16 -15.16 5.52
C TRP A 6 1.90 -14.96 6.36
N CYS A 7 0.96 -14.11 5.93
CA CYS A 7 -0.24 -13.81 6.71
C CYS A 7 -1.25 -14.97 6.80
N CYS A 8 -1.06 -16.04 6.02
CA CYS A 8 -1.82 -17.29 6.09
C CYS A 8 -1.02 -18.44 6.71
N ASN A 9 0.20 -18.19 7.20
CA ASN A 9 0.99 -19.17 7.94
C ASN A 9 0.54 -19.17 9.40
N GLU A 10 0.22 -20.34 9.95
CA GLU A 10 -0.22 -20.53 11.34
C GLU A 10 0.83 -20.03 12.36
N GLU A 11 2.12 -20.00 11.98
CA GLU A 11 3.20 -19.48 12.83
C GLU A 11 3.35 -17.96 12.75
N ALA A 12 2.71 -17.28 11.79
CA ALA A 12 2.84 -15.84 11.65
C ALA A 12 2.06 -15.10 12.75
N PRO A 13 2.67 -14.10 13.43
CA PRO A 13 1.99 -13.36 14.50
C PRO A 13 0.66 -12.75 14.10
N CYS A 14 0.57 -12.20 12.88
CA CYS A 14 -0.70 -11.71 12.34
C CYS A 14 -1.77 -12.80 12.25
N SER A 15 -1.43 -14.02 11.79
CA SER A 15 -2.40 -15.12 11.72
C SER A 15 -2.87 -15.50 13.12
N GLN A 16 -1.92 -15.65 14.06
CA GLN A 16 -2.24 -15.98 15.45
C GLN A 16 -3.16 -14.95 16.10
N TYR A 17 -2.98 -13.66 15.80
CA TYR A 17 -3.90 -12.62 16.25
C TYR A 17 -5.29 -12.77 15.62
N TYR A 18 -5.37 -13.01 14.31
CA TYR A 18 -6.64 -13.22 13.61
C TYR A 18 -7.39 -14.47 14.10
N ASP A 19 -6.66 -15.51 14.48
CA ASP A 19 -7.20 -16.77 15.03
C ASP A 19 -7.49 -16.68 16.54
N GLY A 20 -7.23 -15.53 17.17
CA GLY A 20 -7.47 -15.28 18.59
C GLY A 20 -6.52 -16.01 19.54
N ILE A 21 -5.38 -16.49 19.03
CA ILE A 21 -4.33 -17.18 19.79
C ILE A 21 -3.53 -16.19 20.62
N ILE A 22 -3.23 -15.01 20.05
CA ILE A 22 -2.59 -13.89 20.75
C ILE A 22 -3.50 -12.65 20.71
N ASP A 23 -3.39 -11.79 21.72
CA ASP A 23 -4.12 -10.53 21.74
C ASP A 23 -3.36 -9.40 21.01
N ARG A 24 -3.99 -8.23 20.96
CA ARG A 24 -3.42 -7.07 20.28
C ARG A 24 -2.16 -6.55 20.96
N GLU A 25 -2.13 -6.58 22.29
CA GLU A 25 -0.99 -6.10 23.09
C GLU A 25 0.24 -6.96 22.81
N THR A 26 0.09 -8.29 22.86
CA THR A 26 1.14 -9.26 22.52
C THR A 26 1.65 -9.07 21.09
N LEU A 27 0.75 -8.83 20.13
CA LEU A 27 1.14 -8.58 18.74
C LEU A 27 1.95 -7.28 18.60
N ASP A 28 1.55 -6.22 19.30
CA ASP A 28 2.23 -4.93 19.27
C ASP A 28 3.62 -5.04 19.92
N GLU A 29 3.75 -5.75 21.05
CA GLU A 29 5.04 -6.03 21.70
C GLU A 29 6.00 -6.79 20.77
N GLN A 30 5.49 -7.78 20.01
CA GLN A 30 6.28 -8.48 18.99
C GLN A 30 6.68 -7.59 17.81
N ASN A 31 5.97 -6.49 17.60
CA ASN A 31 6.31 -5.47 16.63
C ASN A 31 7.15 -4.33 17.24
N ASP A 32 7.46 -4.34 18.52
CA ASP A 32 8.37 -3.36 19.10
C ASP A 32 9.83 -3.83 18.95
N ASP A 33 10.78 -2.92 19.18
CA ASP A 33 12.23 -3.18 19.22
C ASP A 33 12.82 -4.03 18.07
N GLY A 34 12.37 -3.77 16.84
CA GLY A 34 12.94 -4.40 15.64
C GLY A 34 12.33 -5.76 15.29
N GLY A 35 11.28 -6.20 15.99
CA GLY A 35 10.58 -7.44 15.68
C GLY A 35 9.91 -7.45 14.29
N PHE A 36 9.63 -8.64 13.77
CA PHE A 36 9.01 -8.86 12.47
C PHE A 36 7.65 -9.54 12.63
N VAL A 37 6.57 -8.77 12.46
CA VAL A 37 5.20 -9.29 12.51
C VAL A 37 4.69 -9.65 11.12
N CYS A 38 4.81 -8.73 10.17
CA CYS A 38 4.50 -8.96 8.75
C CYS A 38 5.18 -7.90 7.88
N TYR A 39 5.11 -8.08 6.57
CA TYR A 39 5.66 -7.11 5.62
C TYR A 39 4.98 -5.75 5.76
N GLU A 40 3.65 -5.72 5.95
CA GLU A 40 2.90 -4.48 6.13
C GLU A 40 3.34 -3.70 7.38
N SER A 41 3.68 -4.38 8.48
CA SER A 41 4.18 -3.72 9.69
C SER A 41 5.56 -3.11 9.47
N GLN A 42 6.44 -3.79 8.72
CA GLN A 42 7.74 -3.25 8.34
C GLN A 42 7.61 -2.07 7.38
N MET A 43 6.67 -2.11 6.44
CA MET A 43 6.40 -1.00 5.53
C MET A 43 5.98 0.27 6.29
N LEU A 44 5.13 0.14 7.32
CA LEU A 44 4.72 1.29 8.15
C LEU A 44 5.82 1.78 9.07
N ARG A 45 6.62 0.87 9.65
CA ARG A 45 7.73 1.25 10.53
C ARG A 45 8.77 2.08 9.77
N ASN A 46 9.18 1.58 8.62
CA ASN A 46 10.27 2.17 7.84
C ASN A 46 9.79 3.18 6.80
N TRP A 47 8.47 3.30 6.59
CA TRP A 47 7.89 4.05 5.47
C TRP A 47 8.58 3.71 4.15
N ALA A 48 8.73 2.42 3.90
CA ALA A 48 9.46 1.88 2.76
C ALA A 48 8.71 0.71 2.15
N ALA A 49 8.65 0.67 0.81
CA ALA A 49 8.09 -0.45 0.06
C ALA A 49 9.17 -1.05 -0.84
N PHE A 50 9.37 -2.35 -0.70
CA PHE A 50 10.41 -3.10 -1.39
C PHE A 50 9.83 -3.91 -2.56
N ALA A 51 10.62 -4.09 -3.61
CA ALA A 51 10.20 -4.78 -4.83
C ALA A 51 9.96 -6.28 -4.65
N GLY A 52 10.55 -6.88 -3.62
CA GLY A 52 10.55 -8.30 -3.35
C GLY A 52 11.63 -9.06 -4.10
N PHE A 53 11.66 -10.36 -3.83
CA PHE A 53 12.43 -11.34 -4.58
C PHE A 53 11.50 -12.22 -5.40
N VAL A 54 11.99 -12.74 -6.52
CA VAL A 54 11.25 -13.71 -7.33
C VAL A 54 11.03 -14.99 -6.51
N LEU A 55 9.77 -15.37 -6.30
CA LEU A 55 9.40 -16.49 -5.43
C LEU A 55 9.38 -17.85 -6.14
N THR A 56 9.31 -17.88 -7.47
CA THR A 56 9.10 -19.12 -8.26
C THR A 56 9.92 -19.16 -9.55
N GLY A 57 10.09 -20.35 -10.12
CA GLY A 57 10.79 -20.56 -11.40
C GLY A 57 12.31 -20.54 -11.30
N GLU A 58 12.98 -20.55 -12.47
CA GLU A 58 14.46 -20.60 -12.57
C GLU A 58 15.16 -19.36 -11.99
N ASN A 59 14.43 -18.26 -11.84
CA ASN A 59 14.93 -17.01 -11.28
C ASN A 59 14.63 -16.84 -9.78
N LYS A 60 14.23 -17.90 -9.07
CA LYS A 60 13.93 -17.85 -7.65
C LYS A 60 15.08 -17.20 -6.86
N GLN A 61 14.74 -16.36 -5.88
CA GLN A 61 15.68 -15.57 -5.06
C GLN A 61 16.43 -14.46 -5.81
N LYS A 62 16.11 -14.16 -7.07
CA LYS A 62 16.65 -12.94 -7.70
C LYS A 62 15.90 -11.70 -7.18
N PRO A 63 16.61 -10.62 -6.83
CA PRO A 63 16.00 -9.36 -6.44
C PRO A 63 15.18 -8.80 -7.60
N MET A 64 14.00 -8.28 -7.29
CA MET A 64 13.17 -7.58 -8.28
C MET A 64 13.59 -6.11 -8.35
N LYS A 65 13.47 -5.55 -9.56
CA LYS A 65 13.69 -4.13 -9.78
C LYS A 65 12.38 -3.37 -9.79
N LEU A 66 12.41 -2.12 -9.33
CA LEU A 66 11.32 -1.17 -9.54
C LEU A 66 11.62 -0.38 -10.80
N SER A 67 11.12 -0.83 -11.94
CA SER A 67 11.17 -0.01 -13.16
C SER A 67 10.39 1.30 -12.93
N LYS A 68 10.81 2.43 -13.50
CA LYS A 68 10.03 3.68 -13.45
C LYS A 68 9.71 4.23 -12.04
N VAL A 69 10.61 4.08 -11.06
CA VAL A 69 10.43 4.82 -9.80
C VAL A 69 10.57 6.31 -10.07
N GLN A 70 9.57 7.09 -9.64
CA GLN A 70 9.58 8.54 -9.75
C GLN A 70 9.54 9.16 -8.35
N ILE A 71 10.53 10.01 -8.07
CA ILE A 71 10.45 10.95 -6.95
C ILE A 71 9.22 11.84 -7.18
N ASN A 72 8.54 12.24 -6.11
CA ASN A 72 7.27 12.97 -6.10
C ASN A 72 6.05 12.14 -6.51
N SER A 73 6.19 10.82 -6.69
CA SER A 73 5.05 9.91 -6.82
C SER A 73 4.46 9.53 -5.45
N LEU A 74 3.24 9.00 -5.46
CA LEU A 74 2.58 8.47 -4.27
C LEU A 74 2.78 6.96 -4.17
N ALA A 75 3.40 6.51 -3.08
CA ALA A 75 3.36 5.10 -2.71
C ALA A 75 2.03 4.79 -2.00
N ILE A 76 1.26 3.84 -2.53
CA ILE A 76 0.03 3.34 -1.92
C ILE A 76 0.25 1.93 -1.41
N LEU A 77 0.14 1.77 -0.10
CA LEU A 77 0.31 0.49 0.57
C LEU A 77 -1.05 -0.19 0.69
N THR A 78 -1.16 -1.40 0.15
CA THR A 78 -2.41 -2.16 0.11
C THR A 78 -2.24 -3.54 0.69
N SER A 79 -3.29 -4.03 1.34
CA SER A 79 -3.33 -5.40 1.86
C SER A 79 -4.74 -5.97 1.76
N ARG A 80 -4.88 -7.24 2.13
CA ARG A 80 -6.13 -7.99 2.23
C ARG A 80 -6.10 -8.74 3.54
N GLU A 81 -7.27 -8.86 4.18
CA GLU A 81 -7.38 -9.78 5.31
C GLU A 81 -7.13 -11.22 4.82
N PRO A 82 -6.61 -12.11 5.69
CA PRO A 82 -6.46 -13.52 5.35
C PRO A 82 -7.77 -14.07 4.74
N TYR A 83 -7.63 -14.77 3.61
CA TYR A 83 -8.74 -15.40 2.87
C TYR A 83 -9.78 -14.45 2.25
N ALA A 84 -9.77 -13.14 2.53
CA ALA A 84 -10.70 -12.17 1.94
C ALA A 84 -10.46 -12.04 0.43
N PRO A 85 -11.49 -11.96 -0.44
CA PRO A 85 -11.31 -11.87 -1.89
C PRO A 85 -10.56 -10.59 -2.33
N GLU A 86 -10.04 -10.57 -3.56
CA GLU A 86 -9.28 -9.41 -4.08
C GLU A 86 -10.07 -8.10 -4.05
N LYS A 87 -11.39 -8.14 -4.28
CA LYS A 87 -12.26 -6.95 -4.19
C LYS A 87 -12.20 -6.23 -2.85
N ASP A 88 -11.85 -6.94 -1.78
CA ASP A 88 -11.79 -6.39 -0.42
C ASP A 88 -10.37 -5.86 -0.10
N ARG A 89 -9.47 -5.79 -1.08
CA ARG A 89 -8.16 -5.16 -0.94
C ARG A 89 -8.33 -3.69 -0.57
N PHE A 90 -7.72 -3.30 0.54
CA PHE A 90 -7.82 -1.96 1.10
C PHE A 90 -6.47 -1.25 1.13
N VAL A 91 -6.51 0.07 1.15
CA VAL A 91 -5.35 0.92 1.40
C VAL A 91 -5.15 1.05 2.92
N PHE A 92 -3.94 0.78 3.43
CA PHE A 92 -3.62 0.91 4.86
C PHE A 92 -2.59 2.00 5.15
N GLY A 93 -1.91 2.52 4.13
CA GLY A 93 -0.99 3.63 4.28
C GLY A 93 -0.63 4.24 2.95
N VAL A 94 -0.24 5.51 2.99
CA VAL A 94 0.26 6.26 1.82
C VAL A 94 1.44 7.12 2.23
N PHE A 95 2.38 7.32 1.31
CA PHE A 95 3.48 8.26 1.51
C PHE A 95 4.02 8.85 0.21
N LEU A 96 4.56 10.06 0.29
CA LEU A 96 5.21 10.73 -0.84
C LEU A 96 6.62 10.19 -1.00
N VAL A 97 6.94 9.64 -2.16
CA VAL A 97 8.27 9.11 -2.46
C VAL A 97 9.25 10.27 -2.65
N ASP A 98 10.23 10.40 -1.75
CA ASP A 98 11.35 11.34 -1.88
C ASP A 98 12.70 10.65 -2.11
N GLU A 99 12.78 9.34 -1.82
CA GLU A 99 13.94 8.49 -2.09
C GLU A 99 13.52 7.19 -2.79
N ALA A 100 14.36 6.76 -3.73
CA ALA A 100 14.11 5.64 -4.61
C ALA A 100 15.40 4.91 -4.97
N TYR A 101 15.36 3.58 -4.91
CA TYR A 101 16.41 2.70 -5.42
C TYR A 101 15.80 1.70 -6.41
N GLU A 102 16.33 1.65 -7.63
CA GLU A 102 15.80 0.76 -8.68
C GLU A 102 16.01 -0.73 -8.36
N GLY A 103 17.05 -1.05 -7.59
CA GLY A 103 17.52 -2.42 -7.39
C GLY A 103 18.62 -2.82 -8.39
N ASP A 104 19.46 -3.74 -7.98
CA ASP A 104 20.56 -4.27 -8.79
C ASP A 104 20.59 -5.81 -8.76
N ASN A 105 21.74 -6.41 -9.07
CA ASN A 105 21.86 -7.88 -9.08
C ASN A 105 21.98 -8.48 -7.67
N ARG A 106 22.13 -7.66 -6.63
CA ARG A 106 22.32 -8.06 -5.23
C ARG A 106 21.09 -7.69 -4.40
N ASP A 107 20.61 -6.46 -4.59
CA ASP A 107 19.62 -5.84 -3.73
C ASP A 107 18.35 -5.52 -4.53
N GLU A 108 17.19 -5.75 -3.89
CA GLU A 108 15.90 -5.38 -4.45
C GLU A 108 15.71 -3.86 -4.48
N GLY A 109 14.88 -3.39 -5.42
CA GLY A 109 14.50 -1.99 -5.47
C GLY A 109 13.60 -1.61 -4.30
N TYR A 110 13.64 -0.34 -3.88
CA TYR A 110 12.74 0.19 -2.87
C TYR A 110 12.35 1.64 -3.14
N VAL A 111 11.23 2.04 -2.53
CA VAL A 111 10.83 3.45 -2.39
C VAL A 111 10.64 3.77 -0.93
N THR A 112 11.03 4.97 -0.51
CA THR A 112 10.86 5.40 0.88
C THR A 112 10.60 6.91 0.97
N THR A 113 10.38 7.37 2.20
CA THR A 113 10.17 8.78 2.50
C THR A 113 10.84 9.22 3.79
N SER A 114 11.50 10.38 3.73
CA SER A 114 11.91 11.15 4.91
C SER A 114 10.92 12.29 5.22
N SER A 115 10.03 12.60 4.28
CA SER A 115 9.04 13.67 4.37
C SER A 115 8.01 13.45 5.49
N LYS A 116 7.36 14.54 5.89
CA LYS A 116 6.17 14.51 6.74
C LYS A 116 4.93 13.96 6.02
N TYR A 117 4.95 13.92 4.69
CA TYR A 117 3.82 13.49 3.88
C TYR A 117 3.68 11.97 3.85
N LYS A 118 3.18 11.43 4.97
CA LYS A 118 2.94 10.01 5.19
C LYS A 118 1.81 9.80 6.18
N ILE A 119 0.88 8.90 5.86
CA ILE A 119 -0.35 8.68 6.62
C ILE A 119 -0.62 7.18 6.71
N SER A 120 -0.86 6.71 7.93
CA SER A 120 -1.35 5.36 8.21
C SER A 120 -2.85 5.40 8.51
N LEU A 121 -3.56 4.38 8.07
CA LEU A 121 -4.99 4.20 8.34
C LEU A 121 -5.17 3.13 9.40
N THR A 122 -6.03 3.38 10.38
CA THR A 122 -6.52 2.32 11.27
C THR A 122 -7.30 1.29 10.45
N GLN A 123 -7.47 0.07 10.94
CA GLN A 123 -8.23 -0.98 10.23
C GLN A 123 -9.65 -0.51 9.86
N LYS A 124 -10.30 0.28 10.73
CA LYS A 124 -11.64 0.83 10.48
C LYS A 124 -11.66 1.90 9.39
N GLU A 125 -10.61 2.71 9.30
CA GLU A 125 -10.43 3.71 8.24
C GLU A 125 -10.09 3.03 6.91
N ALA A 126 -9.14 2.09 6.94
CA ALA A 126 -8.63 1.37 5.78
C ALA A 126 -9.74 0.64 5.01
N LYS A 127 -10.66 -0.03 5.71
CA LYS A 127 -11.81 -0.73 5.11
C LYS A 127 -12.76 0.19 4.31
N LYS A 128 -12.66 1.52 4.46
CA LYS A 128 -13.43 2.49 3.67
C LYS A 128 -12.74 2.86 2.35
N ILE A 129 -11.46 2.55 2.19
CA ILE A 129 -10.64 2.91 1.03
C ILE A 129 -10.26 1.62 0.27
N LEU A 130 -11.18 1.12 -0.55
CA LEU A 130 -10.94 -0.09 -1.35
C LEU A 130 -10.09 0.25 -2.57
N PHE A 131 -8.96 -0.42 -2.73
CA PHE A 131 -8.00 -0.17 -3.81
C PHE A 131 -8.65 -0.27 -5.20
N TRP A 132 -9.53 -1.26 -5.38
CA TRP A 132 -10.21 -1.52 -6.65
C TRP A 132 -11.31 -0.51 -6.98
N ASN A 133 -11.58 0.48 -6.13
CA ASN A 133 -12.40 1.65 -6.50
C ASN A 133 -11.60 2.65 -7.34
N TYR A 134 -10.26 2.62 -7.27
CA TYR A 134 -9.40 3.57 -7.97
C TYR A 134 -8.67 2.94 -9.14
N TYR A 135 -8.30 1.66 -9.01
CA TYR A 135 -7.51 0.94 -10.00
C TYR A 135 -8.32 -0.10 -10.77
N HIS A 136 -7.97 -0.28 -12.04
CA HIS A 136 -8.40 -1.39 -12.88
C HIS A 136 -7.22 -1.88 -13.73
N ASN A 137 -7.24 -3.15 -14.12
CA ASN A 137 -6.18 -3.68 -14.99
C ASN A 137 -6.37 -3.16 -16.43
N GLU A 138 -5.34 -2.56 -17.01
CA GLU A 138 -5.41 -1.96 -18.37
C GLU A 138 -5.95 -2.93 -19.43
N ASN A 139 -5.50 -4.20 -19.38
CA ASN A 139 -5.90 -5.24 -20.33
C ASN A 139 -7.19 -5.99 -19.96
N SER A 140 -7.74 -5.78 -18.76
CA SER A 140 -8.98 -6.43 -18.31
C SER A 140 -9.66 -5.58 -17.22
N PRO A 141 -10.26 -4.43 -17.58
CA PRO A 141 -10.74 -3.44 -16.61
C PRO A 141 -11.82 -3.96 -15.65
N GLU A 142 -12.67 -4.88 -16.11
CA GLU A 142 -13.72 -5.53 -15.32
C GLU A 142 -13.22 -6.61 -14.36
N LYS A 143 -11.95 -7.01 -14.48
CA LYS A 143 -11.39 -8.11 -13.70
C LYS A 143 -10.72 -7.60 -12.43
N VAL A 144 -11.35 -7.90 -11.30
CA VAL A 144 -10.80 -7.70 -9.94
C VAL A 144 -9.83 -8.82 -9.59
N ALA A 145 -8.62 -8.74 -10.13
CA ALA A 145 -7.56 -9.71 -9.85
C ALA A 145 -6.20 -9.02 -9.83
N TRP A 146 -5.41 -9.28 -8.78
CA TRP A 146 -4.04 -8.80 -8.71
C TRP A 146 -3.22 -9.42 -9.85
N GLY A 147 -3.04 -10.74 -9.87
CA GLY A 147 -2.24 -11.41 -10.92
C GLY A 147 -0.77 -11.56 -10.51
N GLN A 148 0.16 -11.34 -11.44
CA GLN A 148 1.61 -11.47 -11.18
C GLN A 148 2.25 -10.14 -10.73
N GLY A 149 3.36 -10.22 -10.00
CA GLY A 149 4.11 -9.05 -9.51
C GLY A 149 3.56 -8.48 -8.19
N LEU A 150 4.42 -7.78 -7.45
CA LEU A 150 4.15 -7.31 -6.10
C LEU A 150 3.62 -5.87 -6.02
N HIS A 151 3.66 -5.12 -7.11
CA HIS A 151 3.22 -3.71 -7.15
C HIS A 151 2.47 -3.39 -8.45
N ARG A 152 1.72 -2.28 -8.43
CA ARG A 152 1.00 -1.72 -9.58
C ARG A 152 1.37 -0.25 -9.72
N TYR A 153 1.46 0.21 -10.97
CA TYR A 153 1.56 1.63 -11.26
C TYR A 153 0.16 2.19 -11.36
N ILE A 154 -0.05 3.34 -10.74
CA ILE A 154 -1.29 4.09 -10.79
C ILE A 154 -0.99 5.46 -11.39
N THR A 155 -2.00 6.12 -11.95
CA THR A 155 -1.85 7.48 -12.44
C THR A 155 -1.88 8.48 -11.29
N ASP A 156 -1.31 9.67 -11.49
CA ASP A 156 -1.35 10.73 -10.47
C ASP A 156 -2.79 11.14 -10.12
N ILE A 157 -3.69 11.05 -11.09
CA ILE A 157 -5.11 11.29 -10.88
C ILE A 157 -5.72 10.25 -9.93
N GLN A 158 -5.44 8.95 -10.13
CA GLN A 158 -5.89 7.90 -9.20
C GLN A 158 -5.28 8.10 -7.80
N ALA A 159 -4.00 8.47 -7.74
CA ALA A 159 -3.30 8.74 -6.49
C ALA A 159 -3.95 9.90 -5.72
N ALA A 160 -4.27 10.99 -6.41
CA ALA A 160 -4.92 12.15 -5.82
C ALA A 160 -6.35 11.83 -5.36
N SER A 161 -7.10 10.99 -6.09
CA SER A 161 -8.42 10.50 -5.64
C SER A 161 -8.33 9.68 -4.34
N VAL A 162 -7.28 8.85 -4.18
CA VAL A 162 -7.05 8.12 -2.92
C VAL A 162 -6.75 9.11 -1.78
N LEU A 163 -5.87 10.09 -2.00
CA LEU A 163 -5.57 11.12 -0.99
C LEU A 163 -6.82 11.93 -0.59
N TYR A 164 -7.68 12.22 -1.54
CA TYR A 164 -8.95 12.91 -1.29
C TYR A 164 -9.85 12.11 -0.36
N ASP A 165 -10.10 10.83 -0.65
CA ASP A 165 -10.94 10.00 0.22
C ASP A 165 -10.29 9.73 1.58
N ILE A 166 -8.95 9.64 1.64
CA ILE A 166 -8.22 9.59 2.91
C ILE A 166 -8.48 10.85 3.74
N TRP A 167 -8.39 12.04 3.14
CA TRP A 167 -8.72 13.29 3.84
C TRP A 167 -10.15 13.27 4.38
N LYS A 168 -11.12 12.79 3.59
CA LYS A 168 -12.53 12.66 4.04
C LYS A 168 -12.68 11.67 5.19
N VAL A 169 -11.96 10.55 5.15
CA VAL A 169 -11.97 9.54 6.22
C VAL A 169 -11.31 10.05 7.50
N LYS A 170 -10.29 10.91 7.37
CA LYS A 170 -9.59 11.55 8.50
C LYS A 170 -10.32 12.75 9.08
N ALA A 171 -11.48 13.15 8.55
CA ALA A 171 -12.24 14.28 9.08
C ALA A 171 -12.57 14.12 10.58
N GLY A 172 -12.30 15.15 11.37
CA GLY A 172 -12.45 15.18 12.82
C GLY A 172 -11.36 14.42 13.60
N THR A 173 -10.35 13.86 12.92
CA THR A 173 -9.20 13.20 13.57
C THR A 173 -8.01 14.15 13.67
N LYS A 174 -7.02 13.79 14.49
CA LYS A 174 -5.76 14.54 14.61
C LYS A 174 -4.96 14.66 13.30
N ASP A 175 -5.20 13.76 12.33
CA ASP A 175 -4.46 13.71 11.07
C ASP A 175 -5.20 14.46 9.93
N GLU A 176 -6.36 15.08 10.18
CA GLU A 176 -7.15 15.76 9.15
C GLU A 176 -6.35 16.84 8.42
N GLU A 177 -5.68 17.70 9.18
CA GLU A 177 -4.90 18.82 8.63
C GLU A 177 -3.74 18.30 7.77
N LEU A 178 -3.03 17.27 8.24
CA LEU A 178 -1.96 16.63 7.49
C LEU A 178 -2.49 15.99 6.20
N ALA A 179 -3.64 15.30 6.26
CA ALA A 179 -4.25 14.66 5.10
C ALA A 179 -4.64 15.69 4.03
N LYS A 180 -5.21 16.82 4.45
CA LYS A 180 -5.54 17.92 3.55
C LYS A 180 -4.28 18.54 2.95
N GLU A 181 -3.29 18.86 3.79
CA GLU A 181 -2.04 19.46 3.35
C GLU A 181 -1.29 18.55 2.35
N PHE A 182 -1.31 17.24 2.60
CA PHE A 182 -0.70 16.26 1.72
C PHE A 182 -1.42 16.21 0.36
N LEU A 183 -2.76 16.14 0.35
CA LEU A 183 -3.54 16.23 -0.89
C LEU A 183 -3.20 17.50 -1.68
N ASP A 184 -3.22 18.66 -1.02
CA ASP A 184 -2.95 19.95 -1.66
C ASP A 184 -1.53 20.00 -2.24
N HIS A 185 -0.54 19.50 -1.49
CA HIS A 185 0.84 19.41 -1.95
C HIS A 185 0.98 18.49 -3.17
N PHE A 186 0.40 17.30 -3.11
CA PHE A 186 0.47 16.32 -4.20
C PHE A 186 -0.21 16.82 -5.48
N CYS A 187 -1.38 17.44 -5.36
CA CYS A 187 -2.06 18.06 -6.49
C CYS A 187 -1.22 19.19 -7.10
N LYS A 188 -0.58 20.03 -6.26
CA LYS A 188 0.27 21.13 -6.71
C LYS A 188 1.48 20.66 -7.52
N ILE A 189 2.22 19.67 -7.03
CA ILE A 189 3.44 19.19 -7.70
C ILE A 189 3.14 18.43 -9.00
N ASN A 190 1.95 17.84 -9.12
CA ASN A 190 1.50 17.11 -10.31
C ASN A 190 0.55 17.93 -11.22
N ALA A 191 0.37 19.22 -10.93
CA ALA A 191 -0.51 20.13 -11.69
C ALA A 191 -1.97 19.63 -11.86
N ILE A 192 -2.49 18.93 -10.85
CA ILE A 192 -3.86 18.42 -10.81
C ILE A 192 -4.79 19.48 -10.21
N LYS A 193 -5.90 19.77 -10.87
CA LYS A 193 -6.96 20.60 -10.27
C LYS A 193 -7.90 19.71 -9.48
N PHE A 194 -8.39 20.23 -8.36
CA PHE A 194 -9.31 19.51 -7.51
C PHE A 194 -10.60 19.08 -8.22
N ASP A 195 -11.11 19.92 -9.13
CA ASP A 195 -12.30 19.61 -9.95
C ASP A 195 -12.04 18.49 -10.99
N ASP A 196 -10.78 18.17 -11.25
CA ASP A 196 -10.36 17.10 -12.17
C ASP A 196 -10.25 15.73 -11.46
N LEU A 197 -10.43 15.67 -10.13
CA LEU A 197 -10.42 14.39 -9.40
C LEU A 197 -11.62 13.55 -9.86
N PRO A 198 -11.38 12.42 -10.55
CA PRO A 198 -12.43 11.69 -11.23
C PRO A 198 -13.38 11.05 -10.21
N VAL A 199 -14.61 10.82 -10.69
CA VAL A 199 -15.47 9.78 -10.14
C VAL A 199 -14.71 8.47 -10.20
N LEU A 200 -14.72 7.70 -9.12
CA LEU A 200 -14.04 6.42 -8.98
C LEU A 200 -14.24 5.54 -10.24
N GLU A 201 -13.18 5.29 -11.03
CA GLU A 201 -13.23 4.45 -12.25
C GLU A 201 -12.45 3.13 -12.09
N GLY A 202 -12.32 2.66 -10.86
CA GLY A 202 -11.74 1.35 -10.59
C GLY A 202 -12.67 0.22 -10.98
N ALA A 203 -12.13 -1.01 -10.93
CA ALA A 203 -12.85 -2.23 -11.30
C ALA A 203 -14.15 -2.49 -10.50
N LEU A 204 -14.36 -1.84 -9.35
CA LEU A 204 -15.57 -1.95 -8.53
C LEU A 204 -16.61 -0.84 -8.77
N THR A 205 -16.23 0.25 -9.43
CA THR A 205 -17.06 1.46 -9.54
C THR A 205 -17.34 1.87 -10.99
N ARG A 206 -16.79 1.12 -11.95
CA ARG A 206 -17.03 1.25 -13.38
C ARG A 206 -18.36 0.64 -13.82
#